data_AF-A0A8H5C2N0-F1
#
_entry.id   AF-A0A8H5C2N0-F1
#
_cell.length_a   1.000
_cell.length_b   1.000
_cell.length_c   1.000
_cell.angle_alpha   90.00
_cell.angle_beta   90.00
_cell.angle_gamma   90.00
#
_symmetry.space_group_name_H-M   'P 1'
#
loop_
_entity.id
_entity.type
_entity.pdbx_description
1 polymer ?
#
loop_
_entity_poly.entity_id
_entity_poly.type
_entity_poly.pdbx_seq_one_letter_code
_entity_poly.pdbx_strand_id
1 'polypeptide(L)'
;MRLAEIAWKEVDASTLRNCWKKTGILPQSALTSNVPAVVAVPVSSLVNSTPNDPVESAEKLVEQSLDILEATGALQKVNRMAIDTLLNPDGERRYINEKKTEEELMEDICDSVLEARDALQNSTLDNDHDDEEIVEPPPSRRQALEAVSTLTRYISTIDDEFARKLESLLGSFSRQTRLEDIRAQHDTQITDYFQRST
;
A
#
# COMPACT_ATOMS: atom_id res chain seq x y z
N MET A 1 18.70 11.28 -25.30
CA MET A 1 18.85 11.24 -23.83
C MET A 1 20.32 11.40 -23.37
N ARG A 2 21.11 12.33 -23.93
CA ARG A 2 22.52 12.49 -23.51
C ARG A 2 22.70 13.35 -22.25
N LEU A 3 21.74 14.25 -21.97
CA LEU A 3 21.78 15.11 -20.79
C LEU A 3 21.66 14.32 -19.48
N ALA A 4 20.82 13.29 -19.45
CA ALA A 4 20.62 12.47 -18.26
C ALA A 4 21.88 11.67 -17.90
N GLU A 5 22.61 11.14 -18.89
CA GLU A 5 23.89 10.45 -18.65
C GLU A 5 24.98 11.39 -18.15
N ILE A 6 25.03 12.63 -18.67
CA ILE A 6 25.98 13.65 -18.19
C ILE A 6 25.64 14.03 -16.74
N ALA A 7 24.36 14.26 -16.46
CA ALA A 7 23.90 14.57 -15.11
C ALA A 7 24.20 13.44 -14.12
N TRP A 8 24.01 12.18 -14.52
CA TRP A 8 24.32 11.02 -13.68
C TRP A 8 25.81 10.83 -13.41
N LYS A 9 26.69 11.21 -14.35
CA LYS A 9 28.15 11.13 -14.16
C LYS A 9 28.70 12.15 -13.16
N GLU A 10 27.98 13.26 -12.96
CA GLU A 10 28.33 14.29 -11.98
C GLU A 10 27.84 13.96 -10.56
N VAL A 11 27.01 12.92 -10.40
CA VAL A 11 26.55 12.46 -9.08
C VAL A 11 27.64 11.60 -8.44
N ASP A 12 28.36 12.17 -7.49
CA ASP A 12 29.31 11.46 -6.67
C ASP A 12 28.67 10.91 -5.38
N ALA A 13 29.41 10.05 -4.67
CA ALA A 13 28.94 9.46 -3.41
C ALA A 13 28.62 10.54 -2.35
N SER A 14 29.26 11.71 -2.43
CA SER A 14 28.99 12.83 -1.53
C SER A 14 27.65 13.49 -1.84
N THR A 15 27.30 13.65 -3.12
CA THR A 15 26.01 14.18 -3.57
C THR A 15 24.86 13.29 -3.12
N LEU A 16 24.96 11.96 -3.31
CA LEU A 16 23.94 11.02 -2.83
C LEU A 16 23.76 11.08 -1.31
N ARG A 17 24.87 11.12 -0.56
CA ARG A 17 24.83 11.22 0.90
C ARG A 17 24.16 12.51 1.38
N ASN A 18 24.44 13.63 0.71
CA ASN A 18 23.82 14.92 1.01
C ASN A 18 22.34 14.94 0.64
N CYS A 19 21.95 14.34 -0.48
CA CYS A 19 20.55 14.16 -0.87
C CYS A 19 19.79 13.35 0.17
N TRP A 20 20.30 12.18 0.57
CA TRP A 20 19.66 11.34 1.59
C TRP A 20 19.58 11.98 2.98
N LYS A 21 20.58 12.81 3.33
CA LYS A 21 20.55 13.63 4.55
C LYS A 21 19.45 14.69 4.49
N LYS A 22 19.27 15.35 3.34
CA LYS A 22 18.26 16.41 3.16
C LYS A 22 16.84 15.85 3.08
N THR A 23 16.66 14.66 2.49
CA THR A 23 15.35 14.01 2.38
C THR A 23 14.94 13.24 3.64
N GLY A 24 15.85 13.07 4.61
CA GLY A 24 15.57 12.33 5.85
C GLY A 24 15.48 10.82 5.66
N ILE A 25 15.92 10.30 4.51
CA ILE A 25 15.93 8.86 4.22
C ILE A 25 16.91 8.13 5.16
N LEU A 26 18.04 8.77 5.51
CA LEU A 26 18.94 8.24 6.52
C LEU A 26 18.68 8.91 7.89
N PRO A 27 18.43 8.15 8.96
CA PRO A 27 18.41 8.70 10.31
C PRO A 27 19.81 9.26 10.67
N GLN A 28 19.87 10.39 11.39
CA GLN A 28 21.14 11.05 11.73
C GLN A 28 22.13 10.13 12.46
N SER A 29 21.63 9.11 13.17
CA SER A 29 22.41 8.05 13.83
C SER A 29 23.25 7.22 12.86
N ALA A 30 22.83 7.04 11.61
CA ALA A 30 23.61 6.34 10.58
C ALA A 30 24.77 7.19 10.02
N LEU A 31 24.74 8.51 10.23
CA LEU A 31 25.80 9.44 9.82
C LEU A 31 26.81 9.72 10.94
N THR A 32 26.43 9.47 12.19
CA THR A 32 27.26 9.63 13.40
C THR A 32 27.47 8.29 14.09
N SER A 33 27.94 7.27 13.37
CA SER A 33 28.27 5.99 13.99
C SER A 33 29.65 6.09 14.68
N ASN A 34 29.64 6.45 15.96
CA ASN A 34 30.64 6.02 16.94
C ASN A 34 30.17 4.72 17.62
N VAL A 35 29.63 3.77 16.84
CA VAL A 35 29.22 2.47 17.36
C VAL A 35 30.47 1.57 17.49
N PRO A 36 30.68 0.89 18.63
CA PRO A 36 31.74 -0.10 18.77
C PRO A 36 31.58 -1.18 17.68
N ALA A 37 32.67 -1.46 16.99
CA ALA A 37 32.76 -2.31 15.80
C ALA A 37 32.50 -3.81 16.06
N VAL A 38 31.39 -4.19 16.69
CA VAL A 38 31.08 -5.60 17.01
C VAL A 38 29.61 -5.94 16.72
N VAL A 39 29.13 -5.63 15.52
CA VAL A 39 28.27 -6.56 14.74
C VAL A 39 28.55 -6.31 13.24
N ALA A 40 29.83 -6.33 12.86
CA ALA A 40 30.18 -6.43 11.45
C ALA A 40 30.17 -7.92 11.12
N VAL A 41 29.06 -8.43 10.60
CA VAL A 41 29.11 -9.71 9.88
C VAL A 41 30.01 -9.46 8.67
N PRO A 42 31.19 -10.11 8.56
CA PRO A 42 32.07 -9.87 7.44
C PRO A 42 31.33 -10.28 6.16
N VAL A 43 31.40 -9.47 5.11
CA VAL A 43 30.89 -9.82 3.77
C VAL A 43 31.46 -11.18 3.34
N SER A 44 32.64 -11.57 3.83
CA SER A 44 33.24 -12.91 3.67
C SER A 44 32.37 -14.08 4.15
N SER A 45 31.36 -13.85 5.01
CA SER A 45 30.36 -14.88 5.37
C SER A 45 29.29 -15.07 4.28
N LEU A 46 29.04 -14.04 3.45
CA LEU A 46 28.22 -14.16 2.24
C LEU A 46 28.98 -14.85 1.10
N VAL A 47 30.30 -14.64 1.00
CA VAL A 47 31.12 -15.14 -0.13
C VAL A 47 31.63 -16.57 0.09
N ASN A 48 31.56 -17.10 1.31
CA ASN A 48 32.02 -18.46 1.64
C ASN A 48 30.91 -19.53 1.62
N SER A 49 29.78 -19.25 0.98
CA SER A 49 28.86 -20.34 0.64
C SER A 49 29.51 -21.14 -0.49
N THR A 50 29.79 -22.40 -0.19
CA THR A 50 30.13 -23.49 -1.12
C THR A 50 29.32 -23.45 -2.42
N PRO A 51 29.71 -24.19 -3.48
CA PRO A 51 29.02 -24.19 -4.78
C PRO A 51 27.66 -24.92 -4.74
N ASN A 52 26.84 -24.61 -3.74
CA ASN A 52 25.42 -24.93 -3.72
C ASN A 52 24.67 -23.71 -4.23
N ASP A 53 23.61 -23.98 -4.98
CA ASP A 53 22.79 -22.97 -5.63
C ASP A 53 22.38 -21.88 -4.62
N PRO A 54 22.68 -20.59 -4.88
CA PRO A 54 22.26 -19.51 -4.00
C PRO A 54 20.74 -19.51 -3.74
N VAL A 55 19.94 -20.04 -4.67
CA VAL A 55 18.49 -20.20 -4.52
C VAL A 55 18.15 -21.26 -3.48
N GLU A 56 18.77 -22.45 -3.57
CA GLU A 56 18.56 -23.55 -2.61
C GLU A 56 18.97 -23.15 -1.18
N SER A 57 20.03 -22.35 -1.04
CA SER A 57 20.44 -21.78 0.24
C SER A 57 19.40 -20.82 0.82
N ALA A 58 18.83 -19.96 -0.03
CA ALA A 58 17.79 -19.00 0.37
C ALA A 58 16.49 -19.72 0.77
N GLU A 59 16.07 -20.73 0.00
CA GLU A 59 14.90 -21.56 0.31
C GLU A 59 15.07 -22.23 1.68
N LYS A 60 16.21 -22.86 1.93
CA LYS A 60 16.48 -23.51 3.22
C LYS A 60 16.43 -22.54 4.41
N LEU A 61 16.85 -21.29 4.22
CA LEU A 61 16.78 -20.25 5.26
C LEU A 61 15.34 -19.81 5.54
N VAL A 62 14.53 -19.69 4.49
CA VAL A 62 13.09 -19.43 4.62
C VAL A 62 12.40 -20.58 5.35
N GLU A 63 12.79 -21.82 5.07
CA GLU A 63 12.20 -23.01 5.70
C GLU A 63 12.46 -23.03 7.20
N GLN A 64 13.71 -22.77 7.59
CA GLN A 64 14.10 -22.64 8.99
C GLN A 64 13.35 -21.51 9.69
N SER A 65 13.11 -20.40 9.00
CA SER A 65 12.35 -19.27 9.55
C SER A 65 10.88 -19.65 9.79
N LEU A 66 10.26 -20.39 8.87
CA LEU A 66 8.90 -20.91 9.03
C LEU A 66 8.80 -21.90 10.20
N ASP A 67 9.79 -22.77 10.37
CA ASP A 67 9.84 -23.72 11.49
C ASP A 67 9.95 -23.01 12.85
N ILE A 68 10.73 -21.92 12.92
CA ILE A 68 10.83 -21.09 14.13
C ILE A 68 9.49 -20.40 14.43
N LEU A 69 8.81 -19.87 13.41
CA LEU A 69 7.50 -19.24 13.58
C LEU A 69 6.44 -20.25 14.04
N GLU A 70 6.50 -21.49 13.55
CA GLU A 70 5.63 -22.57 14.01
C GLU A 70 5.94 -22.96 15.46
N ALA A 71 7.22 -23.12 15.80
CA ALA A 71 7.66 -23.49 17.14
C ALA A 71 7.31 -22.43 18.20
N THR A 72 7.34 -21.15 17.81
CA THR A 72 6.93 -20.03 18.68
C THR A 72 5.41 -19.83 18.73
N GLY A 73 4.64 -20.55 17.91
CA GLY A 73 3.18 -20.44 17.82
C GLY A 73 2.69 -19.20 17.09
N ALA A 74 3.59 -18.38 16.54
CA ALA A 74 3.26 -17.25 15.68
C ALA A 74 2.64 -17.71 14.35
N LEU A 75 3.08 -18.87 13.85
CA LEU A 75 2.49 -19.56 12.71
C LEU A 75 1.74 -20.81 13.20
N GLN A 76 0.44 -20.88 12.96
CA GLN A 76 -0.32 -22.09 13.26
C GLN A 76 0.03 -23.21 12.27
N LYS A 77 0.15 -24.46 12.74
CA LYS A 77 0.51 -25.61 11.88
C LYS A 77 -0.39 -25.76 10.65
N VAL A 78 -1.67 -25.43 10.81
CA VAL A 78 -2.67 -25.48 9.73
C VAL A 78 -2.42 -24.44 8.62
N ASN A 79 -1.69 -23.37 8.93
CA ASN A 79 -1.33 -22.29 8.01
C ASN A 79 0.10 -22.44 7.49
N ARG A 80 0.86 -23.45 7.92
CA ARG A 80 2.22 -23.70 7.44
C ARG A 80 2.14 -24.26 6.01
N MET A 81 2.61 -23.49 5.05
CA MET A 81 2.73 -23.90 3.65
C MET A 81 4.16 -24.34 3.34
N ALA A 82 4.31 -25.27 2.40
CA ALA A 82 5.62 -25.61 1.85
C ALA A 82 6.17 -24.44 1.01
N ILE A 83 7.49 -24.30 0.93
CA ILE A 83 8.13 -23.23 0.16
C ILE A 83 7.70 -23.25 -1.29
N ASP A 84 7.62 -24.43 -1.91
CA ASP A 84 7.14 -24.56 -3.29
C ASP A 84 5.75 -23.97 -3.49
N THR A 85 4.84 -24.17 -2.53
CA THR A 85 3.48 -23.61 -2.61
C THR A 85 3.45 -22.09 -2.36
N LEU A 86 4.38 -21.57 -1.55
CA LEU A 86 4.53 -20.13 -1.32
C LEU A 86 5.12 -19.40 -2.52
N LEU A 87 6.08 -20.01 -3.20
CA LEU A 87 6.72 -19.45 -4.39
C LEU A 87 5.85 -19.64 -5.64
N ASN A 88 5.06 -20.71 -5.70
CA ASN A 88 4.26 -21.07 -6.86
C ASN A 88 2.77 -21.27 -6.49
N PRO A 89 2.06 -20.23 -6.00
CA PRO A 89 0.67 -20.38 -5.59
C PRO A 89 -0.23 -20.72 -6.79
N ASP A 90 -1.11 -21.71 -6.62
CA ASP A 90 -1.98 -22.20 -7.70
C ASP A 90 -2.92 -21.13 -8.27
N GLY A 91 -3.26 -20.11 -7.47
CA GLY A 91 -4.07 -18.97 -7.90
C GLY A 91 -3.37 -18.07 -8.93
N GLU A 92 -2.04 -17.95 -8.87
CA GLU A 92 -1.27 -17.07 -9.77
C GLU A 92 -0.86 -17.78 -11.06
N ARG A 93 -0.86 -19.11 -11.08
CA ARG A 93 -0.52 -19.91 -12.27
C ARG A 93 -1.38 -19.59 -13.48
N ARG A 94 -2.63 -19.16 -13.27
CA ARG A 94 -3.54 -18.76 -14.36
C ARG A 94 -3.04 -17.53 -15.14
N TYR A 95 -2.48 -16.55 -14.43
CA TYR A 95 -1.99 -15.32 -15.03
C TYR A 95 -0.65 -15.49 -15.75
N ILE A 96 0.16 -16.47 -15.32
CA ILE A 96 1.48 -16.75 -15.93
C ILE A 96 1.36 -17.69 -17.14
N ASN A 97 0.42 -18.64 -17.11
CA ASN A 97 0.25 -19.63 -18.18
C ASN A 97 -0.62 -19.15 -19.34
N GLU A 98 -1.44 -18.11 -19.16
CA GLU A 98 -2.05 -17.38 -20.27
C GLU A 98 -0.97 -16.53 -20.96
N LYS A 99 -0.08 -17.20 -21.69
CA LYS A 99 0.77 -16.54 -22.67
C LYS A 99 -0.13 -15.97 -23.77
N LYS A 100 -0.69 -14.78 -23.53
CA LYS A 100 -1.14 -13.93 -24.63
C LYS A 100 0.05 -13.79 -25.58
N THR A 101 -0.21 -13.97 -26.86
CA THR A 101 0.79 -13.61 -27.87
C THR A 101 1.12 -12.12 -27.72
N GLU A 102 2.33 -11.72 -28.08
CA GLU A 102 2.75 -10.32 -27.98
C GLU A 102 1.80 -9.39 -28.78
N GLU A 103 1.23 -9.93 -29.86
CA GLU A 103 0.21 -9.29 -30.70
C GLU A 103 -1.12 -9.08 -29.96
N GLU A 104 -1.65 -10.11 -29.29
CA GLU A 104 -2.88 -10.00 -28.47
C GLU A 104 -2.69 -9.07 -27.26
N LEU A 105 -1.50 -9.06 -26.66
CA LEU A 105 -1.18 -8.13 -25.58
C LEU A 105 -1.13 -6.68 -26.08
N MET A 106 -0.54 -6.46 -27.25
CA MET A 106 -0.48 -5.13 -27.87
C MET A 106 -1.88 -4.63 -28.26
N GLU A 107 -2.73 -5.50 -28.80
CA GLU A 107 -4.12 -5.19 -29.13
C GLU A 107 -4.92 -4.80 -27.87
N ASP A 108 -4.81 -5.57 -26.80
CA ASP A 108 -5.46 -5.30 -25.49
C ASP A 108 -5.04 -3.95 -24.89
N ILE A 109 -3.76 -3.59 -25.02
CA ILE A 109 -3.23 -2.28 -24.59
C ILE A 109 -3.79 -1.16 -25.47
N CYS A 110 -3.81 -1.35 -26.79
CA CYS A 110 -4.33 -0.36 -27.73
C CYS A 110 -5.83 -0.09 -27.51
N ASP A 111 -6.62 -1.14 -27.31
CA ASP A 111 -8.06 -1.05 -27.07
C ASP A 111 -8.35 -0.32 -25.76
N SER A 112 -7.63 -0.66 -24.69
CA SER A 112 -7.75 0.03 -23.40
C SER A 112 -7.46 1.53 -23.48
N VAL A 113 -6.47 1.92 -24.29
CA VAL A 113 -6.09 3.35 -24.47
C VAL A 113 -7.12 4.09 -25.33
N LEU A 114 -7.68 3.44 -26.35
CA LEU A 114 -8.73 4.00 -27.19
C LEU A 114 -10.03 4.20 -26.38
N GLU A 115 -10.43 3.22 -25.58
CA GLU A 115 -11.61 3.31 -24.71
C GLU A 115 -11.48 4.46 -23.69
N ALA A 116 -10.32 4.57 -23.03
CA ALA A 116 -10.06 5.65 -22.09
C ALA A 116 -10.12 7.05 -22.73
N ARG A 117 -9.63 7.17 -23.97
CA ARG A 117 -9.67 8.42 -24.74
C ARG A 117 -11.10 8.77 -25.14
N ASP A 118 -11.85 7.79 -25.62
CA ASP A 118 -13.22 8.00 -26.11
C ASP A 118 -14.18 8.34 -24.95
N ALA A 119 -13.97 7.75 -23.76
CA ALA A 119 -14.67 8.15 -22.53
C ALA A 119 -14.39 9.61 -22.13
N LEU A 120 -13.16 10.08 -22.30
CA LEU A 120 -12.80 11.47 -22.02
C LEU A 120 -13.40 12.45 -23.05
N GLN A 121 -13.46 12.04 -24.31
CA GLN A 121 -13.97 12.87 -25.41
C GLN A 121 -15.51 12.96 -25.39
N ASN A 122 -16.21 11.89 -25.02
CA ASN A 122 -17.66 11.92 -24.82
C ASN A 122 -18.08 12.64 -23.53
N SER A 123 -17.16 12.87 -22.58
CA SER A 123 -17.44 13.64 -21.36
C SER A 123 -17.40 15.17 -21.56
N THR A 124 -16.97 15.65 -22.73
CA THR A 124 -16.82 17.10 -23.04
C THR A 124 -17.87 17.65 -24.00
N LEU A 125 -18.86 16.84 -24.40
CA LEU A 125 -19.96 17.23 -25.28
C LEU A 125 -21.31 17.07 -24.57
N ASP A 126 -21.48 17.73 -23.43
CA ASP A 126 -22.83 18.11 -22.98
C ASP A 126 -22.76 19.44 -22.22
N ASN A 127 -22.89 20.52 -22.98
CA ASN A 127 -23.04 21.87 -22.45
C ASN A 127 -24.14 22.56 -23.25
N ASP A 128 -25.33 21.94 -23.27
CA ASP A 128 -26.58 22.60 -23.63
C ASP A 128 -27.82 21.81 -23.16
N HIS A 129 -27.91 21.58 -21.85
CA HIS A 129 -29.21 21.33 -21.23
C HIS A 129 -29.38 22.19 -19.99
N ASP A 130 -30.23 23.21 -20.12
CA ASP A 130 -30.92 23.93 -19.06
C ASP A 130 -31.86 22.99 -18.29
N ASP A 131 -31.32 21.91 -17.72
CA ASP A 131 -31.96 21.22 -16.62
C ASP A 131 -31.18 21.61 -15.37
N GLU A 132 -31.85 22.29 -14.44
CA GLU A 132 -31.38 22.46 -13.07
C GLU A 132 -31.25 21.07 -12.43
N GLU A 133 -30.16 20.36 -12.74
CA GLU A 133 -29.80 19.13 -12.08
C GLU A 133 -29.52 19.49 -10.62
N ILE A 134 -30.47 19.13 -9.76
CA ILE A 134 -30.30 19.21 -8.32
C ILE A 134 -29.22 18.18 -7.97
N VAL A 135 -27.95 18.59 -8.08
CA VAL A 135 -26.82 17.81 -7.60
C VAL A 135 -26.98 17.74 -6.09
N GLU A 136 -27.56 16.64 -5.59
CA GLU A 136 -27.68 16.43 -4.16
C GLU A 136 -26.28 16.52 -3.55
N PRO A 137 -26.10 17.35 -2.50
CA PRO A 137 -24.79 17.53 -1.92
C PRO A 137 -24.27 16.19 -1.38
N PRO A 138 -22.95 15.97 -1.42
CA PRO A 138 -22.36 14.75 -0.90
C PRO A 138 -22.77 14.54 0.56
N PRO A 139 -23.03 13.29 0.98
CA PRO A 139 -23.48 13.00 2.33
C PRO A 139 -22.48 13.51 3.36
N SER A 140 -23.00 14.15 4.40
CA SER A 140 -22.19 14.62 5.52
C SER A 140 -21.48 13.45 6.22
N ARG A 141 -20.35 13.73 6.88
CA ARG A 141 -19.62 12.72 7.69
C ARG A 141 -20.54 12.01 8.71
N ARG A 142 -21.51 12.74 9.27
CA ARG A 142 -22.51 12.19 10.20
C ARG A 142 -23.42 11.16 9.50
N GLN A 143 -23.94 11.48 8.31
CA GLN A 143 -24.77 10.56 7.52
C GLN A 143 -23.97 9.32 7.10
N ALA A 144 -22.70 9.48 6.73
CA ALA A 144 -21.82 8.35 6.43
C ALA A 144 -21.64 7.41 7.64
N LEU A 145 -21.41 7.95 8.84
CA LEU A 145 -21.31 7.15 10.07
C LEU A 145 -22.62 6.45 10.45
N GLU A 146 -23.77 7.08 10.16
CA GLU A 146 -25.09 6.48 10.36
C GLU A 146 -25.34 5.31 9.40
N ALA A 147 -24.93 5.45 8.13
CA ALA A 147 -24.97 4.37 7.16
C ALA A 147 -24.07 3.19 7.60
N VAL A 148 -22.86 3.47 8.10
CA VAL A 148 -21.95 2.44 8.61
C VAL A 148 -22.54 1.69 9.80
N SER A 149 -23.20 2.38 10.74
CA SER A 149 -23.91 1.74 11.86
C SER A 149 -25.00 0.79 11.37
N THR A 150 -25.73 1.19 10.33
CA THR A 150 -26.78 0.37 9.71
C THR A 150 -26.20 -0.86 9.04
N LEU A 151 -25.11 -0.71 8.27
CA LEU A 151 -24.42 -1.82 7.61
C LEU A 151 -23.81 -2.80 8.62
N THR A 152 -23.16 -2.29 9.67
CA THR A 152 -22.55 -3.13 10.72
C THR A 152 -23.60 -3.99 11.41
N ARG A 153 -24.80 -3.44 11.66
CA ARG A 153 -25.92 -4.18 12.26
C ARG A 153 -26.49 -5.26 11.34
N TYR A 154 -26.46 -5.03 10.03
CA TYR A 154 -26.88 -6.05 9.06
C TYR A 154 -25.86 -7.18 9.00
N ILE A 155 -24.58 -6.84 8.90
CA ILE A 155 -23.48 -7.79 8.75
C ILE A 155 -23.27 -8.64 10.01
N SER A 156 -23.56 -8.11 11.20
CA SER A 156 -23.46 -8.88 12.45
C SER A 156 -24.40 -10.09 12.53
N THR A 157 -25.37 -10.19 11.62
CA THR A 157 -26.27 -11.36 11.49
C THR A 157 -25.71 -12.46 10.59
N ILE A 158 -24.60 -12.21 9.89
CA ILE A 158 -24.01 -13.09 8.88
C ILE A 158 -22.64 -13.59 9.39
N ASP A 159 -22.48 -14.90 9.57
CA ASP A 159 -21.20 -15.52 9.94
C ASP A 159 -20.47 -16.04 8.69
N ASP A 160 -19.93 -15.10 7.91
CA ASP A 160 -19.18 -15.37 6.67
C ASP A 160 -17.83 -14.63 6.67
N GLU A 161 -16.86 -15.14 5.90
CA GLU A 161 -15.53 -14.52 5.80
C GLU A 161 -15.59 -13.09 5.23
N PHE A 162 -16.47 -12.86 4.24
CA PHE A 162 -16.66 -11.52 3.67
C PHE A 162 -17.29 -10.57 4.69
N ALA A 163 -18.29 -11.04 5.45
CA ALA A 163 -18.93 -10.28 6.52
C ALA A 163 -17.91 -9.79 7.56
N ARG A 164 -17.01 -10.66 8.03
CA ARG A 164 -15.96 -10.29 8.99
C ARG A 164 -14.94 -9.29 8.41
N LYS A 165 -14.58 -9.43 7.14
CA LYS A 165 -13.69 -8.46 6.45
C LYS A 165 -14.37 -7.10 6.31
N LEU A 166 -15.65 -7.09 5.93
CA LEU A 166 -16.42 -5.87 5.78
C LEU A 166 -16.65 -5.16 7.13
N GLU A 167 -16.89 -5.90 8.21
CA GLU A 167 -16.97 -5.35 9.58
C GLU A 167 -15.65 -4.67 9.99
N SER A 168 -14.50 -5.30 9.71
CA SER A 168 -13.19 -4.70 9.97
C SER A 168 -12.97 -3.39 9.18
N LEU A 169 -13.37 -3.37 7.90
CA LEU A 169 -13.30 -2.19 7.02
C LEU A 169 -14.23 -1.06 7.48
N LEU A 170 -15.47 -1.38 7.84
CA LEU A 170 -16.43 -0.40 8.37
C LEU A 170 -15.94 0.18 9.70
N GLY A 171 -15.29 -0.64 10.53
CA GLY A 171 -14.65 -0.20 11.77
C GLY A 171 -13.47 0.73 11.55
N SER A 172 -12.59 0.44 10.58
CA SER A 172 -11.46 1.32 10.25
C SER A 172 -11.92 2.63 9.62
N PHE A 173 -12.88 2.57 8.69
CA PHE A 173 -13.51 3.74 8.10
C PHE A 173 -14.13 4.65 9.16
N SER A 174 -14.93 4.10 10.09
CA SER A 174 -15.54 4.88 11.18
C SER A 174 -14.52 5.61 12.05
N ARG A 175 -13.40 4.95 12.39
CA ARG A 175 -12.32 5.57 13.17
C ARG A 175 -11.64 6.69 12.39
N GLN A 176 -11.35 6.45 11.11
CA GLN A 176 -10.69 7.42 10.25
C GLN A 176 -11.57 8.67 10.07
N THR A 177 -12.85 8.51 9.77
CA THR A 177 -13.79 9.63 9.59
C THR A 177 -13.90 10.47 10.86
N ARG A 178 -13.91 9.85 12.05
CA ARG A 178 -13.92 10.58 13.34
C ARG A 178 -12.60 11.31 13.61
N LEU A 179 -11.47 10.71 13.29
CA LEU A 179 -10.16 11.35 13.45
C LEU A 179 -10.01 12.57 12.54
N GLU A 180 -10.49 12.47 11.31
CA GLU A 180 -10.50 13.60 10.38
C GLU A 180 -11.43 14.72 10.86
N ASP A 181 -12.57 14.38 11.46
CA ASP A 181 -13.48 15.36 12.04
C ASP A 181 -12.82 16.11 13.21
N ILE A 182 -12.15 15.39 14.12
CA ILE A 182 -11.39 15.99 15.23
C ILE A 182 -10.25 16.86 14.71
N ARG A 183 -9.53 16.43 13.66
CA ARG A 183 -8.45 17.22 13.05
C ARG A 183 -8.95 18.47 12.33
N ALA A 184 -10.18 18.42 11.81
CA ALA A 184 -10.82 19.56 11.15
C ALA A 184 -11.44 20.55 12.15
N GLN A 185 -11.56 20.19 13.42
CA GLN A 185 -11.98 21.13 14.46
C GLN A 185 -10.89 22.17 14.70
N HIS A 186 -11.32 23.42 14.86
CA HIS A 186 -10.47 24.55 15.20
C HIS A 186 -10.57 24.84 16.70
N ASP A 187 -9.49 25.39 17.27
CA ASP A 187 -9.49 25.83 18.66
C ASP A 187 -10.45 27.00 18.83
N THR A 188 -11.48 26.79 19.65
CA THR A 188 -12.44 27.82 20.05
C THR A 188 -12.13 28.26 21.48
N GLN A 189 -12.16 29.56 21.76
CA GLN A 189 -12.04 30.07 23.11
C GLN A 189 -13.40 30.06 23.82
N ILE A 190 -13.40 29.94 25.14
CA ILE A 190 -14.64 29.95 25.93
C ILE A 190 -15.44 31.25 25.73
N THR A 191 -14.77 32.34 25.38
CA THR A 191 -15.37 33.65 25.05
C THR A 191 -16.17 33.64 23.76
N ASP A 192 -15.89 32.73 22.83
CA ASP A 192 -16.60 32.64 21.54
C ASP A 192 -18.04 32.14 21.72
N TYR A 193 -18.33 31.52 22.86
CA TYR A 193 -19.65 30.99 23.22
C TYR A 193 -20.51 31.97 24.04
N PHE A 194 -19.93 33.07 24.52
CA PHE A 194 -20.67 34.10 25.25
C PHE A 194 -20.98 35.28 24.32
N GLN A 195 -22.12 35.21 23.64
CA GLN A 195 -22.68 36.39 22.99
C GLN A 195 -23.20 37.35 24.07
N ARG A 196 -22.58 38.53 24.16
CA ARG A 196 -23.07 39.61 25.03
C ARG A 196 -24.43 40.05 24.49
N SER A 197 -25.50 39.67 25.18
CA SER A 197 -26.85 40.13 24.91
C SER A 197 -26.87 41.65 25.16
N THR A 198 -26.99 42.44 24.09
CA THR A 198 -27.35 43.85 24.16
C THR A 198 -28.85 44.01 24.02
#